data_AF-A0A388JR12-F1
#
_entry.id   AF-A0A388JR12-F1
#
_cell.length_a   1.000
_cell.length_b   1.000
_cell.length_c   1.000
_cell.angle_alpha   90.00
_cell.angle_beta   90.00
_cell.angle_gamma   90.00
#
_symmetry.space_group_name_H-M   'P 1'
#
loop_
_entity.id
_entity.type
_entity.pdbx_description
1 polymer ?
#
loop_
_entity_poly.entity_id
_entity_poly.type
_entity_poly.pdbx_seq_one_letter_code
_entity_poly.pdbx_strand_id
1 'polypeptide(L)'
;MLCFRFFPGGHDGGPARGYVTCRLQLLKEALEKVFCGNAQETDAYKVHVHDVASGFQHNEPGEKKYNRTLSYWCFDPGLCMKEFVKLGVKTILLTSGTLAPLESFAQELKLPFQIQLENPHVIPANHVWIGVVRTGPSGVPLNSSYRNRDSIEYKIDLGNAIVNWARIVPDGLLVFFPSYSFLTTCIKAWKTMRLSSFIHDSMGSDSAL
;
A
#
# COMPACT_ATOMS: atom_id res chain seq x y z
N MET A 1 1.00 -7.75 -7.86
CA MET A 1 0.30 -6.72 -8.67
C MET A 1 1.35 -5.89 -9.41
N LEU A 2 1.69 -6.25 -10.66
CA LEU A 2 2.49 -5.36 -11.52
C LEU A 2 1.55 -4.28 -12.07
N CYS A 3 1.81 -3.02 -11.70
CA CYS A 3 1.07 -1.87 -12.19
C CYS A 3 1.89 -1.18 -13.29
N PHE A 4 1.49 -1.31 -14.55
CA PHE A 4 2.05 -0.48 -15.62
C PHE A 4 1.39 0.91 -15.57
N ARG A 5 2.06 1.87 -14.93
CA ARG A 5 1.71 3.30 -15.08
C ARG A 5 2.45 3.86 -16.29
N PHE A 6 1.71 4.14 -17.36
CA PHE A 6 2.23 4.95 -18.46
C PHE A 6 2.22 6.42 -18.04
N PHE A 7 3.38 6.98 -17.74
CA PHE A 7 3.56 8.43 -17.60
C PHE A 7 3.91 9.01 -18.99
N PRO A 8 3.26 10.10 -19.42
CA PRO A 8 3.74 10.85 -20.58
C PRO A 8 5.04 11.57 -20.20
N GLY A 9 6.15 11.19 -20.82
CA GLY A 9 7.44 11.86 -20.66
C GLY A 9 7.39 13.32 -21.09
N GLY A 10 8.01 14.18 -20.29
CA GLY A 10 8.21 15.60 -20.55
C GLY A 10 9.14 15.85 -21.74
N HIS A 11 8.91 16.95 -22.42
CA HIS A 11 9.53 17.34 -23.68
C HIS A 11 10.77 18.18 -23.40
N ASP A 12 11.97 17.58 -23.43
CA ASP A 12 13.24 18.33 -23.45
C ASP A 12 13.77 18.44 -24.88
N GLY A 13 14.00 19.68 -25.31
CA GLY A 13 14.40 20.05 -26.67
C GLY A 13 15.87 19.71 -26.96
N GLY A 14 16.08 18.89 -27.99
CA GLY A 14 17.35 18.69 -28.67
C GLY A 14 17.13 18.00 -30.02
N PRO A 15 17.84 18.38 -31.10
CA PRO A 15 17.60 17.81 -32.42
C PRO A 15 18.39 16.51 -32.57
N ALA A 16 17.81 15.40 -32.14
CA ALA A 16 18.34 14.06 -32.42
C ALA A 16 17.26 13.25 -33.15
N ARG A 17 17.63 12.82 -34.35
CA ARG A 17 16.94 11.89 -35.26
C ARG A 17 16.35 10.71 -34.46
N GLY A 18 15.08 10.81 -34.09
CA GLY A 18 14.40 9.82 -33.24
C GLY A 18 13.04 9.52 -33.81
N TYR A 19 12.78 8.24 -34.09
CA TYR A 19 11.45 7.75 -34.42
C TYR A 19 10.46 8.27 -33.38
N VAL A 20 9.49 9.08 -33.81
CA VAL A 20 8.32 9.40 -33.01
C VAL A 20 7.52 8.11 -32.90
N THR A 21 7.83 7.26 -31.92
CA THR A 21 6.94 6.16 -31.54
C THR A 21 5.63 6.80 -31.06
N CYS A 22 4.67 6.89 -31.97
CA CYS A 22 3.34 7.39 -31.68
C CYS A 22 2.78 6.67 -30.45
N ARG A 23 2.09 7.40 -29.56
CA ARG A 23 1.43 6.82 -28.38
C ARG A 23 0.47 5.67 -28.75
N LEU A 24 -0.09 5.72 -29.95
CA LEU A 24 -0.91 4.66 -30.56
C LEU A 24 -0.10 3.41 -30.92
N GLN A 25 1.17 3.56 -31.31
CA GLN A 25 2.05 2.43 -31.61
C GLN A 25 2.47 1.72 -30.34
N LEU A 26 2.82 2.46 -29.28
CA LEU A 26 3.07 1.87 -27.95
C LEU A 26 1.82 1.20 -27.37
N LEU A 27 0.64 1.81 -27.56
CA LEU A 27 -0.64 1.20 -27.19
C LEU A 27 -0.89 -0.07 -28.01
N LYS A 28 -0.69 -0.02 -29.32
CA LYS A 28 -0.82 -1.18 -30.21
C LYS A 28 0.13 -2.30 -29.79
N GLU A 29 1.41 -2.02 -29.56
CA GLU A 29 2.40 -3.01 -29.12
C GLU A 29 2.06 -3.58 -27.73
N ALA A 30 1.56 -2.75 -26.81
CA ALA A 30 1.09 -3.21 -25.51
C ALA A 30 -0.14 -4.11 -25.66
N LEU A 31 -1.12 -3.74 -26.49
CA LEU A 31 -2.30 -4.54 -26.77
C LEU A 31 -1.92 -5.82 -27.53
N GLU A 32 -1.03 -5.77 -28.51
CA GLU A 32 -0.53 -6.95 -29.22
C GLU A 32 0.17 -7.90 -28.25
N LYS A 33 1.08 -7.43 -27.40
CA LYS A 33 1.70 -8.29 -26.36
C LYS A 33 0.69 -8.90 -25.40
N VAL A 34 -0.36 -8.14 -25.07
CA VAL A 34 -1.43 -8.57 -24.18
C VAL A 34 -2.39 -9.58 -24.83
N PHE A 35 -2.70 -9.39 -26.12
CA PHE A 35 -3.72 -10.14 -26.86
C PHE A 35 -3.13 -11.11 -27.91
N CYS A 36 -1.80 -11.25 -28.02
CA CYS A 36 -1.12 -12.22 -28.91
C CYS A 36 -1.27 -13.67 -28.45
N GLY A 37 -1.82 -13.91 -27.25
CA GLY A 37 -2.15 -15.24 -26.75
C GLY A 37 -3.57 -15.66 -27.11
N ASN A 38 -3.80 -16.97 -27.23
CA ASN A 38 -5.13 -17.56 -27.39
C ASN A 38 -6.09 -16.96 -26.36
N ALA A 39 -7.32 -16.65 -26.79
CA ALA A 39 -8.39 -16.01 -26.00
C ALA A 39 -8.87 -16.79 -24.74
N GLN A 40 -8.12 -17.80 -24.30
CA GLN A 40 -8.46 -18.70 -23.19
C GLN A 40 -8.11 -18.13 -21.81
N GLU A 41 -7.35 -17.02 -21.72
CA GLU A 41 -6.89 -16.46 -20.44
C GLU A 41 -7.39 -15.02 -20.18
N THR A 42 -8.40 -14.55 -20.93
CA THR A 42 -8.93 -13.18 -20.82
C THR A 42 -9.58 -12.87 -19.47
N ASP A 43 -10.12 -13.89 -18.78
CA ASP A 43 -10.79 -13.74 -17.49
C ASP A 43 -9.85 -13.30 -16.36
N ALA A 44 -8.55 -13.53 -16.53
CA ALA A 44 -7.52 -13.07 -15.61
C ALA A 44 -7.26 -11.56 -15.68
N TYR A 45 -7.75 -10.89 -16.72
CA TYR A 45 -7.47 -9.49 -16.97
C TYR A 45 -8.70 -8.61 -16.85
N LYS A 46 -8.55 -7.39 -16.33
CA LYS A 46 -9.61 -6.38 -16.36
C LYS A 46 -9.13 -5.07 -16.94
N VAL A 47 -9.98 -4.47 -17.75
CA VAL A 47 -9.78 -3.13 -18.33
C VAL A 47 -10.60 -2.13 -17.53
N HIS A 48 -9.99 -1.00 -17.16
CA HIS A 48 -10.68 0.10 -16.48
C HIS A 48 -10.28 1.43 -17.11
N VAL A 49 -11.27 2.20 -17.58
CA VAL A 49 -11.07 3.56 -18.10
C VAL A 49 -11.57 4.54 -17.06
N HIS A 50 -10.73 5.48 -16.64
CA HIS A 50 -11.12 6.51 -15.70
C HIS A 50 -10.45 7.83 -16.02
N ASP A 51 -11.15 8.92 -15.68
CA ASP A 51 -10.60 10.26 -15.76
C ASP A 51 -9.73 10.53 -14.54
N VAL A 52 -8.49 10.96 -14.80
CA VAL A 52 -7.54 11.40 -13.79
C VAL A 52 -7.42 12.90 -13.91
N ALA A 53 -7.78 13.61 -12.85
CA ALA A 53 -7.51 15.04 -12.76
C ALA A 53 -5.99 15.26 -12.82
N SER A 54 -5.52 16.10 -13.75
CA SER A 54 -4.10 16.44 -13.81
C SER A 54 -3.70 17.17 -12.52
N GLY A 55 -2.90 16.53 -11.68
CA GLY A 55 -2.37 17.15 -10.47
C GLY A 55 -1.39 18.28 -10.81
N PHE A 56 -1.66 19.47 -10.25
CA PHE A 56 -0.79 20.63 -10.10
C PHE A 56 -0.29 21.34 -11.36
N GLN A 57 -1.02 22.37 -11.79
CA GLN A 57 -0.40 23.63 -12.18
C GLN A 57 -1.00 24.78 -11.34
N HIS A 58 -0.12 25.72 -11.02
CA HIS A 58 -0.29 26.87 -10.17
C HIS A 58 -1.51 27.74 -10.54
N ASN A 59 -2.14 28.34 -9.52
CA ASN A 59 -3.20 29.36 -9.53
C ASN A 59 -3.44 30.13 -10.85
N GLU A 60 -4.12 29.52 -11.82
CA GLU A 60 -4.76 30.19 -12.96
C GLU A 60 -6.22 29.71 -13.00
N PRO A 61 -7.22 30.60 -13.20
CA PRO A 61 -8.63 30.23 -13.36
C PRO A 61 -8.85 29.61 -14.75
N GLY A 62 -8.22 28.45 -15.00
CA GLY A 62 -8.31 27.68 -16.23
C GLY A 62 -9.03 26.35 -16.01
N GLU A 63 -9.78 25.91 -17.02
CA GLU A 63 -10.58 24.68 -17.02
C GLU A 63 -9.82 23.47 -16.44
N LYS A 64 -10.49 22.69 -15.59
CA LYS A 64 -9.96 21.41 -15.08
C LYS A 64 -9.71 20.46 -16.25
N LYS A 65 -8.45 20.30 -16.65
CA LYS A 65 -8.05 19.34 -17.67
C LYS A 65 -8.10 17.92 -17.09
N TYR A 66 -9.03 17.10 -17.58
CA TYR A 66 -9.09 15.68 -17.25
C TYR A 66 -8.27 14.89 -18.27
N ASN A 67 -7.34 14.06 -17.77
CA ASN A 67 -6.63 13.09 -18.61
C ASN A 67 -7.35 11.74 -18.49
N ARG A 68 -7.73 11.13 -19.62
CA ARG A 68 -8.25 9.75 -19.61
C ARG A 68 -7.10 8.77 -19.41
N THR A 69 -7.26 7.90 -18.41
CA THR A 69 -6.34 6.79 -18.15
C THR A 69 -7.04 5.47 -18.48
N LEU A 70 -6.42 4.69 -19.37
CA LEU A 70 -6.76 3.30 -19.62
C LEU A 70 -5.83 2.43 -18.77
N SER A 71 -6.40 1.60 -17.90
CA SER A 71 -5.65 0.64 -17.10
C SER A 71 -6.01 -0.78 -17.48
N TYR A 72 -4.98 -1.61 -17.65
CA TYR A 72 -5.11 -3.03 -17.95
C TYR A 72 -4.38 -3.82 -16.87
N TRP A 73 -5.13 -4.64 -16.13
CA TRP A 73 -4.63 -5.30 -14.92
C TRP A 73 -4.72 -6.80 -15.05
N CYS A 74 -3.62 -7.50 -14.79
CA CYS A 74 -3.62 -8.94 -14.57
C CYS A 74 -3.88 -9.24 -13.08
N PHE A 75 -4.89 -10.06 -12.81
CA PHE A 75 -5.28 -10.53 -11.48
C PHE A 75 -4.87 -11.98 -11.21
N ASP A 76 -4.18 -12.61 -12.14
CA ASP A 76 -3.68 -13.98 -12.01
C ASP A 76 -2.16 -14.02 -12.17
N PRO A 77 -1.39 -13.98 -11.08
CA PRO A 77 0.08 -14.02 -11.16
C PRO A 77 0.59 -15.36 -11.71
N GLY A 78 -0.23 -16.42 -11.70
CA GLY A 78 0.13 -17.72 -12.26
C GLY A 78 0.31 -17.70 -13.78
N LEU A 79 -0.30 -16.75 -14.50
CA LEU A 79 -0.07 -16.60 -15.94
C LEU A 79 1.37 -16.24 -16.26
N CYS A 80 1.94 -15.27 -15.52
CA CYS A 80 3.34 -14.90 -15.67
C CYS A 80 4.27 -16.07 -15.32
N MET A 81 3.90 -16.86 -14.31
CA MET A 81 4.70 -17.99 -13.86
C MET A 81 4.73 -19.16 -14.86
N LYS A 82 3.62 -19.44 -15.54
CA LYS A 82 3.57 -20.44 -16.62
C LYS A 82 4.51 -20.07 -17.78
N GLU A 83 4.71 -18.78 -18.04
CA GLU A 83 5.59 -18.33 -19.12
C GLU A 83 7.04 -18.74 -18.89
N PHE A 84 7.53 -18.69 -17.63
CA PHE A 84 8.86 -19.20 -17.31
C PHE A 84 9.02 -20.68 -17.63
N VAL A 85 7.98 -21.48 -17.41
CA VAL A 85 7.97 -22.90 -17.77
C VAL A 85 8.08 -23.08 -19.28
N LYS A 86 7.32 -22.30 -20.07
CA LYS A 86 7.36 -22.34 -21.55
C LYS A 86 8.73 -21.93 -22.10
N LEU A 87 9.38 -20.96 -21.47
CA LEU A 87 10.73 -20.50 -21.84
C LEU A 87 11.83 -21.50 -21.46
N GLY A 88 11.49 -22.63 -20.82
CA GLY A 88 12.45 -23.67 -20.46
C GLY A 88 13.30 -23.33 -19.24
N VAL A 89 12.81 -22.45 -18.35
CA VAL A 89 13.48 -22.20 -17.06
C VAL A 89 13.51 -23.49 -16.26
N LYS A 90 14.71 -23.97 -15.94
CA LYS A 90 14.93 -25.26 -15.29
C LYS A 90 14.66 -25.25 -13.78
N THR A 91 14.96 -24.13 -13.11
CA THR A 91 14.88 -24.04 -11.65
C THR A 91 14.51 -22.62 -11.24
N ILE A 92 13.52 -22.50 -10.36
CA ILE A 92 13.13 -21.26 -9.69
C ILE A 92 13.29 -21.50 -8.20
N LEU A 93 14.22 -20.79 -7.56
CA LEU A 93 14.40 -20.82 -6.12
C LEU A 93 13.76 -19.57 -5.52
N LEU A 94 12.76 -19.77 -4.66
CA LEU A 94 12.14 -18.70 -3.90
C LEU A 94 12.52 -18.81 -2.43
N THR A 95 13.02 -17.71 -1.87
CA THR A 95 13.38 -17.63 -0.45
C THR A 95 12.80 -16.36 0.15
N SER A 96 12.28 -16.46 1.37
CA SER A 96 11.78 -15.33 2.15
C SER A 96 11.69 -15.71 3.62
N GLY A 97 11.92 -14.75 4.51
CA GLY A 97 11.73 -14.94 5.95
C GLY A 97 10.28 -14.88 6.42
N THR A 98 9.34 -14.47 5.56
CA THR A 98 7.93 -14.23 5.93
C THR A 98 6.93 -14.91 4.99
N LEU A 99 7.38 -15.84 4.14
CA LEU A 99 6.48 -16.59 3.27
C LEU A 99 5.77 -17.67 4.10
N ALA A 100 4.55 -17.36 4.52
CA ALA A 100 3.63 -18.32 5.11
C ALA A 100 2.18 -17.86 4.86
N PRO A 101 1.23 -18.78 4.64
CA PRO A 101 1.41 -20.23 4.45
C PRO A 101 1.86 -20.59 3.02
N LEU A 102 2.81 -21.53 2.87
CA LEU A 102 3.39 -21.89 1.56
C LEU A 102 2.37 -22.48 0.57
N GLU A 103 1.40 -23.25 1.05
CA GLU A 103 0.37 -23.87 0.21
C GLU A 103 -0.47 -22.84 -0.54
N SER A 104 -0.99 -21.84 0.17
CA SER A 104 -1.78 -20.76 -0.44
C SER A 104 -0.94 -19.98 -1.46
N PHE A 105 0.33 -19.77 -1.15
CA PHE A 105 1.24 -19.05 -2.04
C PHE A 105 1.54 -19.85 -3.31
N ALA A 106 1.75 -21.16 -3.19
CA ALA A 106 1.91 -22.07 -4.33
C ALA A 106 0.70 -22.06 -5.26
N GLN A 107 -0.50 -22.11 -4.69
CA GLN A 107 -1.76 -22.07 -5.41
C GLN A 107 -1.94 -20.74 -6.17
N GLU A 108 -1.60 -19.61 -5.55
CA GLU A 108 -1.68 -18.30 -6.19
C GLU A 108 -0.74 -18.20 -7.40
N LEU A 109 0.48 -18.75 -7.29
CA LEU A 109 1.44 -18.78 -8.40
C LEU A 109 1.18 -19.85 -9.45
N LYS A 110 0.24 -20.78 -9.21
CA LYS A 110 -0.08 -21.90 -10.11
C LYS A 110 1.15 -22.70 -10.57
N LEU A 111 2.15 -22.79 -9.70
CA LEU A 111 3.36 -23.57 -9.91
C LEU A 111 3.50 -24.63 -8.81
N PRO A 112 3.83 -25.88 -9.16
CA PRO A 112 4.11 -26.90 -8.16
C PRO A 112 5.48 -26.66 -7.52
N PHE A 113 5.52 -26.18 -6.28
CA PHE A 113 6.74 -26.16 -5.48
C PHE A 113 6.98 -27.54 -4.88
N GLN A 114 7.75 -28.37 -5.60
CA GLN A 114 8.04 -29.76 -5.19
C GLN A 114 8.89 -29.83 -3.91
N ILE A 115 9.80 -28.86 -3.75
CA ILE A 115 10.65 -28.73 -2.57
C ILE A 115 10.17 -27.51 -1.80
N GLN A 116 9.69 -27.73 -0.59
CA GLN A 116 9.26 -26.69 0.34
C GLN A 116 9.99 -26.90 1.66
N LEU A 117 10.56 -25.83 2.20
CA LEU A 117 11.29 -25.85 3.45
C LEU A 117 10.84 -24.67 4.30
N GLU A 118 10.22 -24.97 5.44
CA GLU A 118 9.96 -23.99 6.50
C GLU A 118 10.87 -24.32 7.66
N ASN A 119 11.83 -23.44 7.92
CA ASN A 119 12.73 -23.61 9.06
C ASN A 119 12.03 -23.15 10.35
N PRO A 120 12.27 -23.83 11.48
CA PRO A 120 11.79 -23.36 12.77
C PRO A 120 12.38 -21.98 13.07
N HIS A 121 11.65 -21.21 13.87
CA HIS A 121 12.08 -19.88 14.28
C HIS A 121 13.44 -19.95 14.99
N VAL A 122 14.43 -19.21 14.46
CA VAL A 122 15.82 -19.26 14.93
C VAL A 122 15.99 -18.47 16.23
N ILE A 123 15.11 -17.51 16.51
CA ILE A 123 15.23 -16.65 17.70
C ILE A 123 14.52 -17.33 18.88
N PRO A 124 15.18 -17.47 20.04
CA PRO A 124 14.56 -17.96 21.26
C PRO A 124 13.30 -17.17 21.67
N ALA A 125 12.30 -17.85 22.23
CA ALA A 125 11.02 -17.22 22.60
C ALA A 125 11.14 -16.11 23.66
N ASN A 126 12.21 -16.11 24.46
CA ASN A 126 12.50 -15.05 25.44
C ASN A 126 13.06 -13.77 24.81
N HIS A 127 13.47 -13.79 23.53
CA HIS A 127 14.01 -12.62 22.84
C HIS A 127 12.95 -11.85 22.04
N VAL A 128 11.75 -12.43 21.85
CA VAL A 128 10.66 -11.82 21.08
C VAL A 128 9.33 -12.06 21.78
N TRP A 129 8.62 -10.99 22.09
CA TRP A 129 7.23 -11.06 22.55
C TRP A 129 6.29 -10.65 21.41
N ILE A 130 5.30 -11.49 21.14
CA ILE A 130 4.26 -11.23 20.14
C ILE A 130 2.92 -11.25 20.87
N GLY A 131 2.16 -10.16 20.77
CA GLY A 131 0.87 -10.04 21.43
C GLY A 131 -0.12 -9.19 20.64
N VAL A 132 -1.40 -9.46 20.85
CA VAL A 132 -2.51 -8.68 20.28
C VAL A 132 -3.11 -7.81 21.37
N VAL A 133 -2.92 -6.50 21.26
CA VAL A 133 -3.55 -5.53 22.15
C VAL A 133 -4.94 -5.19 21.61
N ARG A 134 -5.98 -5.61 22.32
CA ARG A 134 -7.38 -5.49 21.84
C ARG A 134 -8.06 -4.19 22.27
N THR A 135 -7.63 -3.61 23.37
CA THR A 135 -8.26 -2.45 24.03
C THR A 135 -7.21 -1.45 24.46
N GLY A 136 -7.52 -0.16 24.33
CA GLY A 136 -6.64 0.89 24.82
C GLY A 136 -6.85 1.20 26.31
N PRO A 137 -6.08 2.15 26.86
CA PRO A 137 -6.08 2.46 28.29
C PRO A 137 -7.44 2.88 28.85
N SER A 138 -8.31 3.47 28.03
CA SER A 138 -9.64 3.95 28.43
C SER A 138 -10.72 2.89 28.19
N GLY A 139 -10.34 1.66 27.83
CA GLY A 139 -11.26 0.55 27.55
C GLY A 139 -11.85 0.56 26.14
N VAL A 140 -11.42 1.48 25.25
CA VAL A 140 -11.93 1.55 23.89
C VAL A 140 -11.30 0.43 23.05
N PRO A 141 -12.09 -0.35 22.29
CA PRO A 141 -11.55 -1.36 21.39
C PRO A 141 -10.61 -0.75 20.34
N LEU A 142 -9.39 -1.29 20.24
CA LEU A 142 -8.42 -0.91 19.22
C LEU A 142 -8.75 -1.59 17.88
N ASN A 143 -9.79 -1.08 17.22
CA ASN A 143 -10.30 -1.61 15.96
C ASN A 143 -10.16 -0.58 14.83
N SER A 144 -9.25 -0.85 13.89
CA SER A 144 -8.99 0.03 12.74
C SER A 144 -9.87 -0.25 11.52
N SER A 145 -11.00 -0.97 11.67
CA SER A 145 -11.93 -1.22 10.57
C SER A 145 -12.49 0.07 9.99
N TYR A 146 -12.95 0.03 8.73
CA TYR A 146 -13.51 1.19 8.04
C TYR A 146 -14.58 1.93 8.84
N ARG A 147 -15.43 1.18 9.58
CA ARG A 147 -16.53 1.74 10.38
C ARG A 147 -16.05 2.48 11.63
N ASN A 148 -14.97 2.02 12.25
CA ASN A 148 -14.52 2.52 13.55
C ASN A 148 -13.34 3.49 13.45
N ARG A 149 -12.52 3.38 12.39
CA ARG A 149 -11.27 4.15 12.26
C ARG A 149 -11.47 5.66 12.29
N ASP A 150 -12.66 6.17 11.97
CA ASP A 150 -12.95 7.60 11.98
C ASP A 150 -13.43 8.13 13.35
N SER A 151 -13.78 7.24 14.29
CA SER A 151 -14.12 7.62 15.68
C SER A 151 -12.96 8.39 16.33
N ILE A 152 -13.35 9.45 17.05
CA ILE A 152 -12.41 10.25 17.83
C ILE A 152 -11.95 9.50 19.08
N GLU A 153 -12.82 8.75 19.75
CA GLU A 153 -12.44 7.99 20.96
C GLU A 153 -11.40 6.93 20.62
N TYR A 154 -11.58 6.21 19.52
CA TYR A 154 -10.60 5.24 19.03
C TYR A 154 -9.25 5.88 18.74
N LYS A 155 -9.22 7.04 18.04
CA LYS A 155 -7.98 7.76 17.75
C LYS A 155 -7.28 8.19 19.04
N ILE A 156 -8.02 8.76 19.99
CA ILE A 156 -7.48 9.19 21.28
C ILE A 156 -6.89 8.01 22.04
N ASP A 157 -7.64 6.91 22.16
CA ASP A 157 -7.19 5.77 22.96
C ASP A 157 -6.00 5.03 22.31
N LEU A 158 -5.96 4.99 20.97
CA LEU A 158 -4.77 4.54 20.22
C LEU A 158 -3.55 5.41 20.52
N GLY A 159 -3.71 6.73 20.53
CA GLY A 159 -2.63 7.67 20.88
C GLY A 159 -2.12 7.47 22.31
N ASN A 160 -3.05 7.32 23.26
CA ASN A 160 -2.73 7.04 24.66
C ASN A 160 -1.98 5.70 24.83
N ALA A 161 -2.41 4.65 24.12
CA ALA A 161 -1.73 3.36 24.10
C ALA A 161 -0.27 3.51 23.63
N ILE A 162 -0.05 4.22 22.51
CA ILE A 162 1.29 4.44 21.96
C ILE A 162 2.17 5.24 22.93
N VAL A 163 1.64 6.30 23.55
CA VAL A 163 2.38 7.10 24.54
C VAL A 163 2.79 6.26 25.75
N ASN A 164 1.91 5.38 26.22
CA ASN A 164 2.23 4.49 27.34
C ASN A 164 3.37 3.53 26.99
N TRP A 165 3.36 2.95 25.79
CA TRP A 165 4.48 2.11 25.32
C TRP A 165 5.77 2.92 25.16
N ALA A 166 5.70 4.13 24.61
CA ALA A 166 6.86 4.97 24.35
C ALA A 166 7.62 5.36 25.63
N ARG A 167 6.96 5.35 26.80
CA ARG A 167 7.58 5.62 28.09
C ARG A 167 8.37 4.44 28.66
N ILE A 168 8.06 3.21 28.24
CA ILE A 168 8.61 1.98 28.81
C ILE A 168 9.63 1.36 27.87
N VAL A 169 9.45 1.51 26.55
CA VAL A 169 10.35 0.90 25.56
C VAL A 169 11.60 1.77 25.38
N PRO A 170 12.80 1.26 25.69
CA PRO A 170 14.05 1.98 25.46
C PRO A 170 14.33 2.10 23.95
N ASP A 171 15.11 3.10 23.56
CA ASP A 171 15.65 3.30 22.20
C ASP A 171 14.62 3.55 21.08
N GLY A 172 13.32 3.60 21.40
CA GLY A 172 12.27 4.11 20.52
C GLY A 172 11.26 3.07 20.02
N LEU A 173 10.27 3.54 19.26
CA LEU A 173 9.19 2.71 18.72
C LEU A 173 9.07 2.88 17.21
N LEU A 174 8.84 1.78 16.51
CA LEU A 174 8.42 1.76 15.11
C LEU A 174 6.95 1.40 15.01
N VAL A 175 6.12 2.33 14.55
CA VAL A 175 4.65 2.16 14.48
C VAL A 175 4.19 2.26 13.02
N PHE A 176 3.53 1.21 12.53
CA PHE A 176 2.96 1.16 11.19
C PHE A 176 1.46 1.49 11.20
N PHE A 177 1.02 2.29 10.22
CA PHE A 177 -0.39 2.61 10.01
C PHE A 177 -0.89 2.01 8.68
N PRO A 178 -2.18 1.65 8.57
CA PRO A 178 -2.76 1.11 7.33
C PRO A 178 -2.64 2.02 6.10
N SER A 179 -2.52 3.35 6.30
CA SER A 179 -2.27 4.31 5.22
C SER A 179 -1.72 5.65 5.75
N TYR A 180 -1.06 6.41 4.87
CA TYR A 180 -0.62 7.78 5.18
C TYR A 180 -1.79 8.74 5.45
N SER A 181 -2.93 8.56 4.78
CA SER A 181 -4.12 9.36 5.04
C SER A 181 -4.62 9.16 6.47
N PHE A 182 -4.67 7.90 6.92
CA PHE A 182 -5.10 7.56 8.27
C PHE A 182 -4.10 8.04 9.33
N LEU A 183 -2.79 7.87 9.10
CA LEU A 183 -1.73 8.45 9.93
C LEU A 183 -1.93 9.96 10.11
N THR A 184 -2.15 10.68 9.02
CA THR A 184 -2.33 12.14 9.04
C THR A 184 -3.54 12.54 9.88
N THR A 185 -4.66 11.83 9.74
CA THR A 185 -5.86 12.08 10.54
C THR A 185 -5.64 11.81 12.03
N CYS A 186 -4.89 10.75 12.38
CA CYS A 186 -4.53 10.47 13.77
C CYS A 186 -3.65 11.57 14.35
N ILE A 187 -2.59 11.96 13.65
CA ILE A 187 -1.69 13.05 14.07
C ILE A 187 -2.47 14.35 14.28
N LYS A 188 -3.40 14.69 13.37
CA LYS A 188 -4.27 15.87 13.52
C LYS A 188 -5.10 15.78 14.79
N ALA A 189 -5.78 14.66 15.04
CA ALA A 189 -6.59 14.47 16.24
C ALA A 189 -5.76 14.61 17.53
N TRP A 190 -4.56 14.03 17.57
CA TRP A 190 -3.68 14.10 18.76
C TRP A 190 -3.11 15.49 19.00
N LYS A 191 -2.80 16.24 17.93
CA LYS A 191 -2.36 17.63 18.06
C LYS A 191 -3.48 18.53 18.59
N THR A 192 -4.70 18.36 18.09
CA THR A 192 -5.86 19.12 18.59
C THR A 192 -6.13 18.82 20.05
N MET A 193 -6.05 17.55 20.46
CA MET A 193 -6.23 17.14 21.86
C MET A 193 -5.18 17.78 22.78
N ARG A 194 -3.91 17.79 22.38
CA ARG A 194 -2.85 18.48 23.15
C ARG A 194 -3.15 19.97 23.30
N LEU A 195 -3.62 20.62 22.22
CA LEU A 195 -3.97 22.03 22.29
C LEU A 195 -5.16 22.29 23.23
N SER A 196 -6.18 21.43 23.22
CA SER A 196 -7.33 21.57 24.15
C SER A 196 -6.95 21.31 25.61
N SER A 197 -6.04 20.36 25.90
CA SER A 197 -5.54 20.17 27.26
C SER A 197 -4.71 21.36 27.73
N PHE A 198 -3.87 21.93 26.86
CA PHE A 198 -3.13 23.16 27.18
C PHE A 198 -4.05 24.35 27.43
N ILE A 199 -5.10 24.55 26.63
CA ILE A 199 -6.07 25.64 26.83
C ILE A 199 -6.87 25.44 28.13
N HIS A 200 -7.29 24.22 28.45
CA HIS A 200 -7.98 23.92 29.71
C HIS A 200 -7.07 24.18 30.93
N ASP A 201 -5.80 23.80 30.87
CA ASP A 201 -4.84 24.09 31.94
C ASP A 201 -4.49 25.60 32.03
N SER A 202 -4.55 26.32 30.90
CA SER A 202 -4.32 27.78 30.86
C SER A 202 -5.52 28.57 31.37
N MET A 203 -6.75 28.09 31.15
CA MET A 203 -7.99 28.74 31.58
C MET A 203 -8.45 28.28 32.98
N GLY A 204 -7.91 27.19 33.51
CA GLY A 204 -8.21 26.68 34.85
C GLY A 204 -7.46 27.36 36.01
N SER A 205 -6.69 28.43 35.74
CA SER A 205 -5.93 29.16 36.77
C SER A 205 -6.54 30.50 37.22
N ASP A 206 -7.73 30.88 36.71
CA ASP A 206 -8.42 32.15 37.06
C ASP A 206 -9.77 31.95 37.78
N SER A 207 -9.89 30.94 38.64
CA SER A 207 -11.04 30.83 39.57
C SER A 207 -10.66 30.22 40.92
N ALA A 208 -9.79 30.93 41.62
CA ALA A 208 -9.64 30.80 43.07
C ALA A 208 -9.10 32.11 43.66
N LEU A 209 -9.98 33.11 43.80
CA LEU A 209 -10.07 34.08 44.90
C LEU A 209 -11.46 34.72 44.88
#